data_AF-A0AAN6DGQ0-F1
#
_entry.id   AF-A0AAN6DGQ0-F1
#
_cell.length_a   1.000
_cell.length_b   1.000
_cell.length_c   1.000
_cell.angle_alpha   90.00
_cell.angle_beta   90.00
_cell.angle_gamma   90.00
#
_symmetry.space_group_name_H-M   'P 1'
#
loop_
_entity.id
_entity.type
_entity.pdbx_description
1 polymer ?
#
loop_
_entity_poly.entity_id
_entity_poly.type
_entity_poly.pdbx_seq_one_letter_code
_entity_poly.pdbx_strand_id
1 'polypeptide(L)'
;MLRLNRFPTSFLQNTAIRRQYSILRKLRNESDIEDIFSKPAAPAISTSHAKVDPYILSKLLNLSGLSQDISDQEKQELILSLNDHLKFVSQLKDATSSGELKRLVEEPKELTFDDIISEIENSRAELEKGEPEESWNPLSLASQHQDDYFVVNEGLIKQNKQ
;
A
#
# COMPACT_ATOMS: atom_id res chain seq x y z
N MET A 1 32.90 55.50 -3.00
CA MET A 1 32.27 54.76 -4.11
C MET A 1 32.54 53.28 -3.91
N LEU A 2 31.54 52.50 -3.48
CA LEU A 2 31.62 51.04 -3.38
C LEU A 2 30.37 50.46 -4.02
N ARG A 3 30.55 49.70 -5.12
CA ARG A 3 29.48 49.03 -5.86
C ARG A 3 29.17 47.70 -5.17
N LEU A 4 27.93 47.53 -4.72
CA LEU A 4 27.38 46.24 -4.30
C LEU A 4 27.02 45.42 -5.55
N ASN A 5 27.78 44.36 -5.81
CA ASN A 5 27.43 43.35 -6.79
C ASN A 5 26.26 42.51 -6.24
N ARG A 6 25.09 42.59 -6.87
CA ARG A 6 23.97 41.68 -6.63
C ARG A 6 24.18 40.41 -7.44
N PHE A 7 24.32 39.27 -6.76
CA PHE A 7 24.19 37.95 -7.39
C PHE A 7 22.71 37.64 -7.61
N PRO A 8 22.29 37.20 -8.80
CA PRO A 8 20.95 36.65 -8.97
C PRO A 8 20.92 35.22 -8.40
N THR A 9 20.20 35.04 -7.30
CA THR A 9 19.78 33.71 -6.83
C THR A 9 18.77 33.15 -7.83
N SER A 10 19.22 32.20 -8.64
CA SER A 10 18.33 31.36 -9.44
C SER A 10 17.46 30.52 -8.50
N PHE A 11 16.23 30.97 -8.28
CA PHE A 11 15.20 30.15 -7.66
C PHE A 11 14.83 29.05 -8.64
N LEU A 12 15.27 27.82 -8.34
CA LEU A 12 14.69 26.63 -8.92
C LEU A 12 13.24 26.54 -8.40
N GLN A 13 12.30 26.97 -9.22
CA GLN A 13 10.88 26.79 -8.96
C GLN A 13 10.55 25.30 -9.11
N ASN A 14 10.47 24.60 -7.99
CA ASN A 14 9.76 23.33 -7.90
C ASN A 14 8.29 23.61 -8.21
N THR A 15 7.87 23.38 -9.45
CA THR A 15 6.47 23.51 -9.85
C THR A 15 5.68 22.33 -9.29
N ALA A 16 5.02 22.54 -8.15
CA ALA A 16 4.00 21.63 -7.65
C ALA A 16 2.88 21.49 -8.69
N ILE A 17 2.61 20.27 -9.16
CA ILE A 17 1.50 19.99 -10.07
C ILE A 17 0.22 19.96 -9.25
N ARG A 18 -0.37 21.14 -9.03
CA ARG A 18 -1.73 21.29 -8.52
C ARG A 18 -2.68 21.10 -9.71
N ARG A 19 -3.36 19.96 -9.83
CA ARG A 19 -4.45 19.82 -10.83
C ARG A 19 -5.64 20.66 -10.38
N GLN A 20 -5.59 21.95 -10.69
CA GLN A 20 -6.76 22.81 -10.66
C GLN A 20 -7.61 22.43 -11.88
N TYR A 21 -8.81 21.93 -11.66
CA TYR A 21 -9.77 21.73 -12.75
C TYR A 21 -10.27 23.12 -13.18
N SER A 22 -9.67 23.66 -14.22
CA SER A 22 -10.16 24.86 -14.90
C SER A 22 -10.93 24.45 -16.14
N ILE A 23 -12.21 24.79 -16.21
CA ILE A 23 -12.95 24.72 -17.48
C ILE A 23 -12.33 25.78 -18.40
N LEU A 24 -11.61 25.33 -19.43
CA LEU A 24 -11.02 26.22 -20.43
C LEU A 24 -12.10 26.84 -21.32
N ARG A 25 -11.72 27.89 -22.06
CA ARG A 25 -12.60 28.63 -22.98
C ARG A 25 -13.35 27.69 -23.94
N LYS A 26 -14.59 28.05 -24.29
CA LYS A 26 -15.39 27.35 -25.32
C LYS A 26 -14.63 27.34 -26.65
N LEU A 27 -14.39 26.15 -27.19
CA LEU A 27 -13.80 25.94 -28.51
C LEU A 27 -14.77 26.44 -29.58
N ARG A 28 -14.27 27.20 -30.56
CA ARG A 28 -15.11 27.80 -31.61
C ARG A 28 -14.95 27.06 -32.93
N ASN A 29 -13.71 26.66 -33.26
CA ASN A 29 -13.36 26.11 -34.57
C ASN A 29 -12.44 24.88 -34.45
N GLU A 30 -12.34 24.09 -35.52
CA GLU A 30 -11.48 22.91 -35.61
C GLU A 30 -9.98 23.23 -35.41
N SER A 31 -9.54 24.40 -35.84
CA SER A 31 -8.16 24.89 -35.61
C SER A 31 -7.81 25.05 -34.11
N ASP A 32 -8.80 25.31 -33.25
CA ASP A 32 -8.58 25.39 -31.80
C ASP A 32 -8.25 24.00 -31.21
N ILE A 33 -8.76 22.94 -31.84
CA ILE A 33 -8.55 21.55 -31.44
C ILE A 33 -7.12 21.13 -31.82
N GLU A 34 -6.69 21.46 -33.03
CA GLU A 34 -5.33 21.14 -33.51
C GLU A 34 -4.23 21.83 -32.69
N ASP A 35 -4.43 23.08 -32.25
CA ASP A 35 -3.48 23.80 -31.39
C ASP A 35 -3.37 23.16 -29.98
N ILE A 36 -4.42 22.51 -29.49
CA ILE A 36 -4.38 21.78 -28.21
C ILE A 36 -3.56 20.51 -28.34
N PHE A 37 -3.77 19.73 -29.41
CA PHE A 37 -3.05 18.48 -29.64
C PHE A 37 -1.60 18.69 -30.12
N SER A 38 -1.30 19.88 -30.66
CA SER A 38 0.07 20.25 -31.07
C SER A 38 0.98 20.55 -29.88
N LYS A 39 0.44 20.75 -28.67
CA LYS A 39 1.24 21.00 -27.47
C LYS A 39 1.64 19.67 -26.82
N PRO A 40 2.94 19.33 -26.78
CA PRO A 40 3.38 18.10 -26.12
C PRO A 40 3.08 18.19 -24.62
N ALA A 41 2.24 17.29 -24.12
CA ALA A 41 2.07 17.11 -22.70
C ALA A 41 3.36 16.49 -22.14
N ALA A 42 3.99 17.16 -21.18
CA ALA A 42 5.18 16.64 -20.54
C ALA A 42 4.82 15.37 -19.74
N PRO A 43 5.51 14.24 -19.94
CA PRO A 43 5.31 13.08 -19.10
C PRO A 43 5.81 13.39 -17.68
N ALA A 44 4.98 13.12 -16.68
CA ALA A 44 5.37 13.21 -15.28
C ALA A 44 6.30 12.02 -14.95
N ILE A 45 7.60 12.21 -15.14
CA ILE A 45 8.61 11.18 -14.86
C ILE A 45 9.23 11.48 -13.50
N SER A 46 8.75 10.79 -12.46
CA SER A 46 9.45 10.75 -11.17
C SER A 46 10.65 9.81 -11.28
N THR A 47 11.84 10.26 -10.90
CA THR A 47 13.11 9.55 -11.15
C THR A 47 13.66 8.82 -9.92
N SER A 48 13.12 9.07 -8.72
CA SER A 48 13.60 8.45 -7.48
C SER A 48 12.59 7.45 -6.90
N HIS A 49 12.95 6.16 -6.92
CA HIS A 49 12.21 5.09 -6.25
C HIS A 49 13.15 4.22 -5.41
N ALA A 50 12.59 3.60 -4.37
CA ALA A 50 13.30 2.57 -3.61
C ALA A 50 13.57 1.38 -4.53
N LYS A 51 14.73 0.73 -4.35
CA LYS A 51 15.12 -0.44 -5.12
C LYS A 51 15.14 -1.67 -4.23
N VAL A 52 14.62 -2.77 -4.75
CA VAL A 52 14.74 -4.09 -4.14
C VAL A 52 16.04 -4.72 -4.62
N ASP A 53 16.87 -5.12 -3.67
CA ASP A 53 18.04 -5.96 -3.89
C ASP A 53 17.74 -7.40 -3.40
N PRO A 54 18.64 -8.38 -3.66
CA PRO A 54 18.42 -9.76 -3.23
C PRO A 54 18.25 -9.94 -1.71
N TYR A 55 18.85 -9.06 -0.91
CA TYR A 55 18.74 -9.09 0.54
C TYR A 55 17.36 -8.61 1.02
N ILE A 56 16.82 -7.56 0.40
CA ILE A 56 15.46 -7.07 0.65
C ILE A 56 14.45 -8.12 0.19
N LEU A 57 14.67 -8.76 -0.97
CA LEU A 57 13.79 -9.82 -1.45
C LEU A 57 13.71 -10.98 -0.44
N SER A 58 14.84 -11.49 0.05
CA SER A 58 14.83 -12.60 1.02
C SER A 58 14.10 -12.22 2.32
N LYS A 59 14.28 -10.98 2.79
CA LYS A 59 13.56 -10.45 3.94
C LYS A 59 12.06 -10.35 3.68
N LEU A 60 11.64 -9.90 2.50
CA LEU A 60 10.23 -9.81 2.12
C LEU A 60 9.58 -11.19 2.05
N LEU A 61 10.27 -12.18 1.47
CA LEU A 61 9.78 -13.57 1.43
C LEU A 61 9.57 -14.11 2.83
N ASN A 62 10.52 -13.89 3.74
CA ASN A 62 10.42 -14.29 5.14
C ASN A 62 9.23 -13.63 5.85
N LEU A 63 9.07 -12.31 5.72
CA LEU A 63 7.94 -11.58 6.32
C LEU A 63 6.58 -12.01 5.76
N SER A 64 6.55 -12.52 4.53
CA SER A 64 5.34 -13.00 3.87
C SER A 64 5.04 -14.47 4.17
N GLY A 65 5.90 -15.16 4.93
CA GLY A 65 5.79 -16.61 5.15
C GLY A 65 6.00 -17.45 3.88
N LEU A 66 6.72 -16.91 2.89
CA LEU A 66 6.99 -17.57 1.62
C LEU A 66 8.36 -18.28 1.63
N SER A 67 8.48 -19.33 0.82
CA SER A 67 9.73 -20.08 0.67
C SER A 67 10.87 -19.20 0.13
N GLN A 68 12.08 -19.42 0.64
CA GLN A 68 13.31 -18.78 0.14
C GLN A 68 14.06 -19.66 -0.89
N ASP A 69 13.67 -20.94 -0.99
CA ASP A 69 14.26 -21.94 -1.88
C ASP A 69 13.70 -21.83 -3.30
N ILE A 70 13.78 -20.62 -3.86
CA ILE A 70 13.41 -20.31 -5.23
C ILE A 70 14.64 -20.24 -6.11
N SER A 71 14.49 -20.52 -7.40
CA SER A 71 15.59 -20.49 -8.35
C SER A 71 16.16 -19.07 -8.50
N ASP A 72 17.44 -18.96 -8.87
CA ASP A 72 18.04 -17.64 -9.05
C ASP A 72 17.39 -16.85 -10.20
N GLN A 73 16.85 -17.54 -11.20
CA GLN A 73 16.07 -16.92 -12.27
C GLN A 73 14.78 -16.28 -11.73
N GLU A 74 14.00 -17.02 -10.94
CA GLU A 74 12.77 -16.50 -10.33
C GLU A 74 13.07 -15.34 -9.37
N LYS A 75 14.18 -15.38 -8.63
CA LYS A 75 14.61 -14.25 -7.79
C LYS A 75 14.83 -12.99 -8.63
N GLN A 76 15.49 -13.10 -9.78
CA GLN A 76 15.72 -11.95 -10.65
C GLN A 76 14.41 -11.41 -11.23
N GLU A 77 13.51 -12.28 -11.67
CA GLU A 77 12.19 -11.88 -12.17
C GLU A 77 11.36 -11.16 -11.10
N LEU A 78 11.36 -11.67 -9.86
CA LEU A 78 10.70 -11.03 -8.73
C LEU A 78 11.32 -9.66 -8.41
N ILE A 79 12.65 -9.55 -8.41
CA ILE A 79 13.33 -8.26 -8.19
C ILE A 79 12.93 -7.25 -9.26
N LEU A 80 12.92 -7.64 -10.52
CA LEU A 80 12.52 -6.76 -11.63
C LEU A 80 11.06 -6.32 -11.48
N SER A 81 10.15 -7.27 -11.26
CA SER A 81 8.72 -6.98 -11.08
C SER A 81 8.47 -6.06 -9.88
N LEU A 82 9.11 -6.30 -8.73
CA LEU A 82 8.97 -5.45 -7.55
C LEU A 82 9.52 -4.04 -7.79
N ASN A 83 10.64 -3.91 -8.50
CA ASN A 83 11.19 -2.61 -8.85
C ASN A 83 10.25 -1.84 -9.79
N ASP A 84 9.61 -2.52 -10.74
CA ASP A 84 8.61 -1.90 -11.62
C ASP A 84 7.37 -1.45 -10.84
N HIS A 85 6.88 -2.26 -9.89
CA HIS A 85 5.80 -1.85 -8.99
C HIS A 85 6.18 -0.65 -8.12
N LEU A 86 7.39 -0.63 -7.55
CA LEU A 86 7.86 0.50 -6.74
C LEU A 86 8.05 1.77 -7.58
N LYS A 87 8.52 1.63 -8.81
CA LYS A 87 8.60 2.74 -9.76
C LYS A 87 7.22 3.30 -10.07
N PHE A 88 6.23 2.44 -10.30
CA PHE A 88 4.85 2.88 -10.50
C PHE A 88 4.30 3.61 -9.25
N VAL A 89 4.39 3.00 -8.07
CA VAL A 89 3.91 3.59 -6.81
C VAL A 89 4.63 4.90 -6.48
N SER A 90 5.92 5.03 -6.83
CA SER A 90 6.67 6.28 -6.59
C SER A 90 6.07 7.49 -7.29
N GLN A 91 5.35 7.29 -8.40
CA GLN A 91 4.63 8.37 -9.11
C GLN A 91 3.51 8.98 -8.27
N LEU A 92 3.00 8.24 -7.27
CA LEU A 92 1.98 8.74 -6.35
C LEU A 92 2.55 9.65 -5.26
N LYS A 93 3.86 9.59 -4.98
CA LYS A 93 4.48 10.45 -3.96
C LYS A 93 4.42 11.94 -4.34
N ASP A 94 4.46 12.21 -5.64
CA ASP A 94 4.39 13.57 -6.18
C ASP A 94 2.93 14.09 -6.26
N ALA A 95 1.96 13.20 -6.08
CA ALA A 95 0.56 13.59 -5.94
C ALA A 95 0.36 14.17 -4.53
N THR A 96 0.45 15.50 -4.42
CA THR A 96 0.16 16.25 -3.19
C THR A 96 -1.15 15.74 -2.58
N SER A 97 -1.08 15.05 -1.43
CA SER A 97 -2.26 14.57 -0.71
C SER A 97 -3.00 15.77 -0.12
N SER A 98 -3.95 16.33 -0.88
CA SER A 98 -4.82 17.39 -0.40
C SER A 98 -5.96 16.78 0.41
N GLY A 99 -5.66 16.26 1.61
CA GLY A 99 -6.66 15.78 2.56
C GLY A 99 -6.12 14.71 3.51
N GLU A 100 -6.68 14.65 4.72
CA GLU A 100 -6.55 13.50 5.60
C GLU A 100 -7.19 12.28 4.90
N LEU A 101 -6.46 11.16 4.83
CA LEU A 101 -6.99 9.89 4.36
C LEU A 101 -8.03 9.39 5.37
N LYS A 102 -9.26 9.86 5.26
CA LYS A 102 -10.38 9.36 6.05
C LYS A 102 -10.87 8.05 5.43
N ARG A 103 -11.22 7.10 6.28
CA ARG A 103 -11.98 5.90 5.90
C ARG A 103 -13.20 6.37 5.10
N LEU A 104 -13.51 5.76 3.95
CA LEU A 104 -14.71 6.09 3.15
C LEU A 104 -16.03 5.69 3.83
N VAL A 105 -15.97 5.35 5.11
CA VAL A 105 -17.12 4.99 5.93
C VAL A 105 -17.64 6.27 6.58
N GLU A 106 -18.94 6.27 6.90
CA GLU A 106 -19.59 7.33 7.67
C GLU A 106 -18.75 7.74 8.88
N GLU A 107 -18.84 9.02 9.24
CA GLU A 107 -18.10 9.57 10.37
C GLU A 107 -18.33 8.69 11.60
N PRO A 108 -17.26 8.25 12.28
CA PRO A 108 -17.39 7.31 13.38
C PRO A 108 -18.26 7.94 14.47
N LYS A 109 -19.36 7.27 14.83
CA LYS A 109 -20.18 7.68 15.98
C LYS A 109 -19.32 7.60 17.23
N GLU A 110 -19.25 8.71 17.97
CA GLU A 110 -18.58 8.73 19.27
C GLU A 110 -19.31 7.80 20.25
N LEU A 111 -18.55 6.92 20.90
CA LEU A 111 -19.07 5.99 21.89
C LEU A 111 -19.24 6.72 23.22
N THR A 112 -20.46 6.80 23.73
CA THR A 112 -20.74 7.43 25.03
C THR A 112 -20.57 6.44 26.17
N PHE A 113 -20.46 6.96 27.40
CA PHE A 113 -20.42 6.11 28.59
C PHE A 113 -21.68 5.23 28.69
N ASP A 114 -22.85 5.79 28.40
CA ASP A 114 -24.11 5.05 28.44
C ASP A 114 -24.16 3.94 27.37
N ASP A 115 -23.62 4.18 26.17
CA ASP A 115 -23.48 3.14 25.14
C ASP A 115 -22.63 1.96 25.65
N ILE A 116 -21.52 2.25 26.35
CA ILE A 116 -20.62 1.22 26.91
C ILE A 116 -21.34 0.41 27.99
N ILE A 117 -22.01 1.07 28.93
CA ILE A 117 -22.73 0.38 30.01
C ILE A 117 -23.85 -0.48 29.42
N SER A 118 -24.61 0.07 28.47
CA SER A 118 -25.65 -0.68 27.75
C SER A 118 -25.08 -1.91 27.06
N GLU A 119 -23.94 -1.81 26.37
CA GLU A 119 -23.35 -2.95 25.66
C GLU A 119 -22.83 -4.03 26.63
N ILE A 120 -22.24 -3.63 27.76
CA ILE A 120 -21.80 -4.57 28.80
C ILE A 120 -22.99 -5.31 29.40
N GLU A 121 -24.08 -4.60 29.72
CA GLU A 121 -25.29 -5.20 30.29
C GLU A 121 -26.00 -6.15 29.31
N ASN A 122 -25.92 -5.86 28.01
CA ASN A 122 -26.54 -6.67 26.97
C ASN A 122 -25.60 -7.74 26.39
N SER A 123 -24.32 -7.75 26.76
CA SER A 123 -23.34 -8.73 26.29
C SER A 123 -23.68 -10.11 26.82
N ARG A 124 -23.94 -11.04 25.90
CA ARG A 124 -24.29 -12.43 26.19
C ARG A 124 -23.70 -13.33 25.13
N ALA A 125 -23.34 -14.55 25.52
CA ALA A 125 -22.81 -15.53 24.57
C ALA A 125 -23.81 -15.82 23.44
N GLU A 126 -23.41 -15.57 22.21
CA GLU A 126 -24.22 -15.79 21.01
C GLU A 126 -23.91 -17.14 20.36
N LEU A 127 -24.93 -18.00 20.27
CA LEU A 127 -24.80 -19.34 19.68
C LEU A 127 -24.38 -19.30 18.21
N GLU A 128 -24.89 -18.35 17.43
CA GLU A 128 -24.57 -18.22 15.99
C GLU A 128 -23.10 -17.86 15.73
N LYS A 129 -22.42 -17.25 16.71
CA LYS A 129 -21.00 -16.92 16.67
C LYS A 129 -20.09 -18.03 17.21
N GLY A 130 -20.67 -19.13 17.72
CA GLY A 130 -19.93 -20.22 18.34
C GLY A 130 -19.26 -19.83 19.66
N GLU A 131 -19.82 -18.84 20.38
CA GLU A 131 -19.28 -18.36 21.66
C GLU A 131 -19.54 -19.29 22.85
N PRO A 132 -20.71 -19.97 22.96
CA PRO A 132 -20.91 -20.93 24.05
C PRO A 132 -19.91 -22.08 23.97
N GLU A 133 -19.38 -22.48 25.13
CA GLU A 133 -18.49 -23.64 25.21
C GLU A 133 -19.16 -24.89 24.61
N GLU A 134 -18.37 -25.72 23.93
CA GLU A 134 -18.83 -26.95 23.27
C GLU A 134 -19.91 -26.74 22.17
N SER A 135 -20.23 -25.49 21.78
CA SER A 135 -21.20 -25.22 20.70
C SER A 135 -20.69 -25.61 19.31
N TRP A 136 -19.38 -25.74 19.16
CA TRP A 136 -18.73 -26.23 17.94
C TRP A 136 -17.37 -26.86 18.26
N ASN A 137 -16.87 -27.68 17.34
CA ASN A 137 -15.52 -28.25 17.44
C ASN A 137 -14.51 -27.39 16.67
N PRO A 138 -13.57 -26.69 17.37
CA PRO A 138 -12.59 -25.82 16.73
C PRO A 138 -11.60 -26.53 15.82
N LEU A 139 -11.46 -27.85 15.97
CA LEU A 139 -10.51 -28.68 15.22
C LEU A 139 -11.15 -29.36 14.01
N SER A 140 -12.47 -29.28 13.85
CA SER A 140 -13.21 -29.98 12.79
C SER A 140 -12.76 -29.61 11.37
N LEU A 141 -12.20 -28.41 11.19
CA LEU A 141 -11.69 -27.92 9.90
C LEU A 141 -10.16 -28.01 9.78
N ALA A 142 -9.46 -28.45 10.83
CA ALA A 142 -8.02 -28.58 10.81
C ALA A 142 -7.61 -29.80 9.98
N SER A 143 -6.61 -29.65 9.11
CA SER A 143 -6.05 -30.76 8.34
C SER A 143 -5.24 -31.73 9.21
N GLN A 144 -4.65 -31.23 10.30
CA GLN A 144 -3.90 -32.00 11.30
C GLN A 144 -4.23 -31.44 12.69
N HIS A 145 -4.60 -32.32 13.60
CA HIS A 145 -4.77 -32.03 15.01
C HIS A 145 -4.40 -33.28 15.82
N GLN A 146 -4.04 -33.10 17.08
CA GLN A 146 -3.78 -34.18 18.01
C GLN A 146 -4.55 -33.88 19.29
N ASP A 147 -5.44 -34.79 19.66
CA ASP A 147 -6.39 -34.60 20.74
C ASP A 147 -7.12 -33.25 20.54
N ASP A 148 -7.10 -32.38 21.56
CA ASP A 148 -7.73 -31.07 21.58
C ASP A 148 -6.79 -29.92 21.15
N TYR A 149 -5.71 -30.23 20.41
CA TYR A 149 -4.70 -29.26 20.00
C TYR A 149 -4.48 -29.22 18.49
N PHE A 150 -4.28 -28.01 17.95
CA PHE A 150 -3.73 -27.84 16.60
C PHE A 150 -2.27 -28.29 16.57
N VAL A 151 -1.89 -29.04 15.53
CA VAL A 151 -0.52 -29.52 15.36
C VAL A 151 0.22 -28.62 14.38
N VAL A 152 1.36 -28.11 14.83
CA VAL A 152 2.32 -27.38 13.97
C VAL A 152 3.58 -28.23 13.90
N ASN A 153 3.94 -28.65 12.69
CA ASN A 153 5.18 -29.38 12.47
C ASN A 153 6.37 -28.43 12.66
N GLU A 154 7.19 -28.68 13.67
CA GLU A 154 8.44 -27.95 13.86
C GLU A 154 9.39 -28.22 12.69
N GLY A 155 9.69 -27.18 11.92
CA GLY A 155 10.58 -27.27 10.76
C GLY A 155 12.06 -27.25 11.15
N LEU A 156 12.65 -28.41 11.41
CA LEU A 156 13.94 -28.77 10.83
C LEU A 156 13.79 -30.19 10.26
N ILE A 157 13.24 -30.29 9.05
CA ILE A 157 13.34 -31.52 8.26
C ILE A 157 14.84 -31.74 7.97
N LYS A 158 15.53 -32.44 8.87
CA LYS A 158 16.88 -32.98 8.65
C LYS A 158 16.77 -34.13 7.65
N GLN A 159 16.59 -33.84 6.36
CA GLN A 159 16.88 -34.82 5.31
C GLN A 159 18.41 -34.93 5.19
N ASN A 160 19.06 -35.57 6.16
CA ASN A 160 20.43 -36.02 5.99
C ASN A 160 20.39 -37.29 5.15
N LYS A 161 20.87 -37.13 3.93
CA LYS A 161 21.20 -38.12 2.90
C LYS A 161 21.76 -39.42 3.51
N GLN A 162 21.21 -40.55 3.06
CA GLN A 162 21.96 -41.81 2.93
C GLN A 162 22.84 -41.75 1.68
#